data_AF-A0A2W1B5G2-F1
#
_entry.id   AF-A0A2W1B5G2-F1
#
_cell.length_a   1.000
_cell.length_b   1.000
_cell.length_c   1.000
_cell.angle_alpha   90.00
_cell.angle_beta   90.00
_cell.angle_gamma   90.00
#
_symmetry.space_group_name_H-M   'P 1'
#
loop_
_entity.id
_entity.type
_entity.pdbx_description
1 polymer ?
#
loop_
_entity_poly.entity_id
_entity_poly.type
_entity_poly.pdbx_seq_one_letter_code
_entity_poly.pdbx_strand_id
1 'polypeptide(L)'
;MTKNPSIDLTYLVKLIADLRGANGCPWDKQQTHESLKRYLLEESYEVFDSIDQNKKGLAEELGDVLLQVLLHSQIASEKGTFAIDDVLTILGRKLIERHPHVFGKDVVRDAIEVEAKWEQIKQEGKSDTDDGSILSSIPSAMPALAYGQLMQERASRNGFDWDEINGVLDKVSEEIQEIKEAKSEQEKIAEFGDLLFSLVNVSRWMGIEAEDSMRQASSRFKKRFSRMEELAKNKGTSFSQLQQVEKDILWERAKILECS
;
A
#
# COMPACT_ATOMS: atom_id res chain seq x y z
N MET A 1 30.13 28.49 13.25
CA MET A 1 28.86 27.80 12.95
C MET A 1 28.49 28.11 11.51
N THR A 2 28.94 27.26 10.58
CA THR A 2 28.53 27.32 9.18
C THR A 2 27.01 27.16 9.14
N LYS A 3 26.30 28.19 8.66
CA LYS A 3 24.89 28.05 8.32
C LYS A 3 24.81 26.92 7.30
N ASN A 4 24.12 25.83 7.64
CA ASN A 4 23.79 24.82 6.63
C ASN A 4 23.13 25.56 5.47
N PRO A 5 23.57 25.34 4.22
CA PRO A 5 22.84 25.86 3.07
C PRO A 5 21.40 25.37 3.18
N SER A 6 20.45 26.19 2.72
CA SER A 6 19.06 25.74 2.60
C SER A 6 19.06 24.45 1.80
N ILE A 7 18.66 23.34 2.42
CA ILE A 7 18.62 22.03 1.76
C ILE A 7 17.39 22.06 0.85
N ASP A 8 17.62 22.14 -0.45
CA ASP A 8 16.60 22.03 -1.49
C ASP A 8 16.79 20.74 -2.29
N LEU A 9 15.83 20.44 -3.18
CA LEU A 9 15.85 19.22 -3.98
C LEU A 9 17.12 19.14 -4.86
N THR A 10 17.56 20.26 -5.42
CA THR A 10 18.78 20.30 -6.25
C THR A 10 20.02 19.96 -5.44
N TYR A 11 20.11 20.43 -4.19
CA TYR A 11 21.18 20.07 -3.29
C TYR A 11 21.13 18.59 -2.90
N LEU A 12 19.93 18.05 -2.61
CA LEU A 12 19.75 16.63 -2.32
C LEU A 12 20.20 15.73 -3.48
N VAL A 13 19.83 16.07 -4.72
CA VAL A 13 20.27 15.33 -5.92
C VAL A 13 21.81 15.28 -5.99
N LYS A 14 22.48 16.41 -5.73
CA LYS A 14 23.95 16.46 -5.69
C LYS A 14 24.52 15.60 -4.57
N LEU A 15 23.92 15.62 -3.38
CA LEU A 15 24.36 14.77 -2.27
C LEU A 15 24.26 13.28 -2.63
N ILE A 16 23.17 12.84 -3.27
CA ILE A 16 23.03 11.44 -3.70
C ILE A 16 24.07 11.09 -4.77
N ALA A 17 24.36 12.01 -5.70
CA ALA A 17 25.43 11.82 -6.67
C ALA A 17 26.81 11.73 -6.00
N ASP A 18 27.10 12.55 -4.98
CA ASP A 18 28.35 12.50 -4.21
C ASP A 18 28.48 11.19 -3.41
N LEU A 19 27.39 10.71 -2.79
CA LEU A 19 27.33 9.44 -2.07
C LEU A 19 27.62 8.24 -2.98
N ARG A 20 27.22 8.31 -4.25
CA ARG A 20 27.48 7.24 -5.24
C ARG A 20 28.72 7.49 -6.11
N GLY A 21 29.30 8.70 -6.06
CA GLY A 21 30.48 9.10 -6.84
C GLY A 21 31.78 8.45 -6.37
N ALA A 22 32.91 8.67 -7.05
CA ALA A 22 34.16 7.92 -6.83
C ALA A 22 34.64 7.86 -5.36
N ASN A 23 34.46 8.94 -4.58
CA ASN A 23 34.83 9.01 -3.16
C ASN A 23 33.65 8.78 -2.19
N GLY A 24 32.48 8.40 -2.73
CA GLY A 24 31.27 8.18 -1.97
C GLY A 24 31.22 6.87 -1.17
N CYS A 25 30.10 6.66 -0.52
CA CYS A 25 29.83 5.53 0.37
C CYS A 25 29.82 4.19 -0.39
N PRO A 26 30.58 3.17 0.07
CA PRO A 26 30.59 1.85 -0.55
C PRO A 26 29.21 1.18 -0.60
N TRP A 27 28.37 1.39 0.42
CA TRP A 27 27.04 0.82 0.47
C TRP A 27 26.11 1.45 -0.56
N ASP A 28 26.15 2.78 -0.73
CA ASP A 28 25.32 3.47 -1.71
C ASP A 28 25.71 3.05 -3.13
N LYS A 29 27.01 3.00 -3.44
CA LYS A 29 27.55 2.59 -4.75
C LYS A 29 27.08 1.21 -5.22
N GLN A 30 27.05 0.23 -4.32
CA GLN A 30 26.70 -1.15 -4.68
C GLN A 30 25.19 -1.35 -4.92
N GLN A 31 24.34 -0.37 -4.59
CA GLN A 31 22.90 -0.50 -4.78
C GLN A 31 22.52 -0.49 -6.26
N THR A 32 21.53 -1.33 -6.59
CA THR A 32 20.86 -1.40 -7.89
C THR A 32 19.36 -1.14 -7.73
N HIS A 33 18.61 -1.04 -8.83
CA HIS A 33 17.15 -0.93 -8.74
C HIS A 33 16.57 -2.14 -7.99
N GLU A 34 17.09 -3.33 -8.25
CA GLU A 34 16.61 -4.59 -7.68
C GLU A 34 16.86 -4.66 -6.18
N SER A 35 18.05 -4.25 -5.71
CA SER A 35 18.39 -4.27 -4.28
C SER A 35 17.60 -3.25 -3.47
N LEU A 36 17.18 -2.15 -4.10
CA LEU A 36 16.44 -1.07 -3.44
C LEU A 36 14.94 -1.31 -3.30
N LYS A 37 14.35 -2.22 -4.09
CA LYS A 37 12.89 -2.50 -4.06
C LYS A 37 12.36 -2.80 -2.66
N ARG A 38 13.14 -3.53 -1.84
CA ARG A 38 12.72 -3.88 -0.47
C ARG A 38 12.60 -2.65 0.43
N TYR A 39 13.54 -1.71 0.32
CA TYR A 39 13.54 -0.52 1.16
C TYR A 39 12.39 0.40 0.75
N LEU A 40 12.14 0.60 -0.55
CA LEU A 40 10.98 1.37 -0.99
C LEU A 40 9.66 0.80 -0.44
N LEU A 41 9.53 -0.52 -0.38
CA LEU A 41 8.36 -1.17 0.22
C LEU A 41 8.31 -0.96 1.74
N GLU A 42 9.44 -1.12 2.44
CA GLU A 42 9.58 -0.87 3.88
C GLU A 42 9.21 0.57 4.24
N GLU A 43 9.81 1.58 3.60
CA GLU A 43 9.51 2.99 3.87
C GLU A 43 8.05 3.36 3.54
N SER A 44 7.47 2.75 2.51
CA SER A 44 6.04 2.94 2.21
C SER A 44 5.15 2.45 3.36
N TYR A 45 5.54 1.38 4.05
CA TYR A 45 4.82 0.89 5.21
C TYR A 45 5.08 1.69 6.48
N GLU A 46 6.28 2.23 6.67
CA GLU A 46 6.54 3.15 7.78
C GLU A 46 5.72 4.46 7.64
N VAL A 47 5.50 4.92 6.40
CA VAL A 47 4.54 6.00 6.11
C VAL A 47 3.12 5.61 6.53
N PHE A 48 2.65 4.40 6.17
CA PHE A 48 1.32 3.93 6.58
C PHE A 48 1.20 3.87 8.11
N ASP A 49 2.19 3.29 8.77
CA ASP A 49 2.24 3.19 10.23
C ASP A 49 2.22 4.58 10.90
N SER A 50 2.91 5.55 10.32
CA SER A 50 2.92 6.94 10.80
C SER A 50 1.57 7.63 10.66
N ILE A 51 0.86 7.39 9.55
CA ILE A 51 -0.49 7.90 9.30
C ILE A 51 -1.48 7.29 10.31
N ASP A 52 -1.50 5.96 10.40
CA ASP A 52 -2.43 5.20 11.26
C ASP A 52 -2.31 5.53 12.73
N GLN A 53 -1.08 5.75 13.18
CA GLN A 53 -0.80 5.99 14.59
C GLN A 53 -0.83 7.47 14.95
N ASN A 54 -1.16 8.35 13.98
CA ASN A 54 -1.13 9.81 14.08
C ASN A 54 0.16 10.30 14.77
N LYS A 55 1.28 9.67 14.43
CA LYS A 55 2.56 9.85 15.11
C LYS A 55 3.30 11.09 14.58
N LYS A 56 4.12 11.68 15.44
CA LYS A 56 5.23 12.52 15.00
C LYS A 56 6.21 11.62 14.26
N GLY A 57 6.57 11.97 13.02
CA GLY A 57 7.48 11.16 12.20
C GLY A 57 7.12 11.13 10.72
N LEU A 58 5.88 11.44 10.32
CA LEU A 58 5.47 11.38 8.91
C LEU A 58 6.40 12.13 7.94
N ALA A 59 6.97 13.26 8.35
CA ALA A 59 7.92 14.00 7.51
C ALA A 59 9.27 13.30 7.32
N GLU A 60 9.70 12.49 8.29
CA GLU A 60 10.90 11.66 8.23
C GLU A 60 10.66 10.51 7.23
N GLU A 61 9.57 9.75 7.42
CA GLU A 61 9.22 8.61 6.55
C GLU A 61 8.96 9.05 5.10
N LEU A 62 8.30 10.19 4.88
CA LEU A 62 8.15 10.77 3.54
C LEU A 62 9.50 11.19 2.93
N GLY A 63 10.44 11.60 3.76
CA GLY A 63 11.82 11.87 3.38
C GLY A 63 12.55 10.61 2.93
N ASP A 64 12.33 9.48 3.61
CA ASP A 64 12.94 8.20 3.26
C ASP A 64 12.34 7.61 1.97
N VAL A 65 11.03 7.78 1.74
CA VAL A 65 10.42 7.50 0.42
C VAL A 65 11.04 8.38 -0.67
N LEU A 66 11.25 9.67 -0.41
CA LEU A 66 11.91 10.58 -1.36
C LEU A 66 13.36 10.16 -1.63
N LEU A 67 14.10 9.70 -0.62
CA LEU A 67 15.45 9.16 -0.76
C LEU A 67 15.48 7.99 -1.77
N GLN A 68 14.50 7.07 -1.70
CA GLN A 68 14.41 5.97 -2.67
C GLN A 68 14.19 6.48 -4.11
N VAL A 69 13.34 7.50 -4.30
CA VAL A 69 13.13 8.13 -5.62
C VAL A 69 14.44 8.72 -6.15
N LEU A 70 15.21 9.41 -5.30
CA LEU A 70 16.49 10.02 -5.67
C LEU A 70 17.55 8.96 -6.00
N LEU A 71 17.66 7.89 -5.20
CA LEU A 71 18.61 6.80 -5.45
C LEU A 71 18.32 6.08 -6.76
N HIS A 72 17.05 5.75 -7.04
CA HIS A 72 16.67 5.16 -8.32
C HIS A 72 16.95 6.10 -9.50
N SER A 73 16.67 7.39 -9.36
CA SER A 73 16.95 8.39 -10.40
C SER A 73 18.45 8.54 -10.66
N GLN A 74 19.28 8.49 -9.62
CA GLN A 74 20.73 8.54 -9.73
C GLN A 74 21.30 7.27 -10.42
N ILE A 75 20.82 6.07 -10.05
CA ILE A 75 21.19 4.81 -10.70
C ILE A 75 20.83 4.83 -12.20
N ALA A 76 19.65 5.35 -12.54
CA ALA A 76 19.22 5.50 -13.93
C ALA A 76 20.11 6.49 -14.70
N SER A 77 20.47 7.61 -14.07
CA SER A 77 21.34 8.62 -14.67
C SER A 77 22.74 8.07 -14.94
N GLU A 78 23.29 7.26 -14.04
CA GLU A 78 24.57 6.56 -14.21
C GLU A 78 24.56 5.59 -15.40
N LYS A 79 23.39 5.04 -15.74
CA LYS A 79 23.18 4.15 -16.89
C LYS A 79 22.76 4.89 -18.16
N GLY A 80 22.59 6.21 -18.11
CA GLY A 80 22.16 7.03 -19.23
C GLY A 80 20.72 6.76 -19.69
N THR A 81 19.84 6.25 -18.82
CA THR A 81 18.44 5.94 -19.19
C THR A 81 17.48 7.10 -18.91
N PHE A 82 17.51 7.66 -17.70
CA PHE A 82 16.77 8.87 -17.31
C PHE A 82 17.40 9.49 -16.06
N ALA A 83 17.04 10.73 -15.73
CA ALA A 83 17.45 11.44 -14.52
C ALA A 83 16.24 11.95 -13.73
N ILE A 84 16.50 12.54 -12.55
CA ILE A 84 15.45 13.11 -11.70
C ILE A 84 14.62 14.18 -12.43
N ASP A 85 15.23 14.97 -13.32
CA ASP A 85 14.54 15.99 -14.09
C ASP A 85 13.49 15.39 -15.03
N ASP A 86 13.73 14.19 -15.57
CA ASP A 86 12.75 13.45 -16.38
C ASP A 86 11.57 13.01 -15.52
N VAL A 87 11.84 12.49 -14.30
CA VAL A 87 10.80 12.08 -13.35
C VAL A 87 9.90 13.28 -12.98
N LEU A 88 10.50 14.42 -12.65
CA LEU A 88 9.79 15.66 -12.34
C LEU A 88 8.99 16.18 -13.53
N THR A 89 9.56 16.13 -14.74
CA THR A 89 8.89 16.56 -15.98
C THR A 89 7.68 15.68 -16.29
N ILE A 90 7.82 14.35 -16.17
CA ILE A 90 6.74 13.39 -16.39
C ILE A 90 5.63 13.61 -15.37
N LEU A 91 5.97 13.76 -14.08
CA LEU A 91 4.99 14.03 -13.03
C LEU A 91 4.26 15.37 -13.25
N GLY A 92 5.01 16.45 -13.50
CA GLY A 92 4.44 17.79 -13.71
C GLY A 92 3.47 17.83 -14.89
N ARG A 93 3.87 17.25 -16.04
CA ARG A 93 3.00 17.13 -17.21
C ARG A 93 1.72 16.36 -16.88
N LYS A 94 1.86 15.19 -16.25
CA LYS A 94 0.74 14.31 -15.86
C LYS A 94 -0.22 15.00 -14.89
N LEU A 95 0.29 15.80 -13.95
CA LEU A 95 -0.53 16.59 -13.03
C LEU A 95 -1.31 17.68 -13.78
N ILE A 96 -0.68 18.42 -14.69
CA ILE A 96 -1.35 19.45 -15.47
C ILE A 96 -2.44 18.84 -16.36
N GLU A 97 -2.10 17.78 -17.12
CA GLU A 97 -3.01 17.11 -18.05
C GLU A 97 -4.23 16.50 -17.34
N ARG A 98 -4.05 15.94 -16.14
CA ARG A 98 -5.15 15.33 -15.37
C ARG A 98 -6.00 16.35 -14.64
N HIS A 99 -5.59 17.60 -14.53
CA HIS A 99 -6.37 18.63 -13.84
C HIS A 99 -6.80 19.75 -14.81
N PRO A 100 -7.53 19.44 -15.90
CA PRO A 100 -8.00 20.47 -16.82
C PRO A 100 -9.00 21.43 -16.15
N HIS A 101 -9.57 21.03 -15.01
CA HIS A 101 -10.43 21.88 -14.19
C HIS A 101 -9.66 22.88 -13.30
N VAL A 102 -8.38 22.64 -13.03
CA VAL A 102 -7.50 23.57 -12.30
C VAL A 102 -6.69 24.41 -13.28
N PHE A 103 -6.11 23.79 -14.30
CA PHE A 103 -5.15 24.43 -15.22
C PHE A 103 -5.70 24.71 -16.62
N GLY A 104 -6.95 24.31 -16.89
CA GLY A 104 -7.63 24.49 -18.17
C GLY A 104 -8.94 25.27 -18.03
N LYS A 105 -9.96 24.85 -18.79
CA LYS A 105 -11.29 25.49 -18.83
C LYS A 105 -12.42 24.60 -18.34
N ASP A 106 -12.10 23.36 -17.98
CA ASP A 106 -13.10 22.41 -17.54
C ASP A 106 -13.73 22.84 -16.23
N VAL A 107 -15.00 22.53 -16.05
CA VAL A 107 -15.67 22.63 -14.76
C VAL A 107 -16.06 21.23 -14.34
N VAL A 108 -15.90 20.96 -13.06
CA VAL A 108 -16.27 19.70 -12.38
C VAL A 108 -17.07 20.06 -11.14
N ARG A 109 -18.05 19.25 -10.78
CA ARG A 109 -18.97 19.56 -9.68
C ARG A 109 -18.47 19.09 -8.32
N ASP A 110 -17.81 17.93 -8.30
CA ASP A 110 -17.37 17.27 -7.08
C ASP A 110 -16.15 16.36 -7.32
N ALA A 111 -15.66 15.75 -6.25
CA ALA A 111 -14.51 14.84 -6.29
C ALA A 111 -14.78 13.58 -7.12
N ILE A 112 -16.04 13.09 -7.15
CA ILE A 112 -16.42 11.91 -7.93
C ILE A 112 -16.25 12.21 -9.43
N GLU A 113 -16.69 13.38 -9.88
CA GLU A 113 -16.51 13.82 -11.25
C GLU A 113 -15.03 14.04 -11.61
N VAL A 114 -14.21 14.52 -10.66
CA VAL A 114 -12.75 14.64 -10.85
C VAL A 114 -12.10 13.27 -11.05
N GLU A 115 -12.42 12.29 -10.19
CA GLU A 115 -11.88 10.94 -10.29
C GLU A 115 -12.28 10.25 -11.60
N ALA A 116 -13.54 10.37 -12.00
CA ALA A 116 -14.03 9.83 -13.27
C ALA A 116 -13.27 10.42 -14.47
N LYS A 117 -13.06 11.75 -14.49
CA LYS A 117 -12.27 12.40 -15.55
C LYS A 117 -10.81 12.00 -15.55
N TRP A 118 -10.18 11.86 -14.37
CA TRP A 118 -8.79 11.38 -14.29
C TRP A 118 -8.64 9.99 -14.91
N GLU A 119 -9.62 9.12 -14.68
CA GLU A 119 -9.61 7.77 -15.22
C GLU A 119 -9.83 7.77 -16.73
N GLN A 120 -10.73 8.60 -17.25
CA GLN A 120 -10.89 8.79 -18.69
C GLN A 120 -9.58 9.24 -19.36
N ILE A 121 -8.95 10.30 -18.83
CA ILE A 121 -7.69 10.83 -19.36
C ILE A 121 -6.55 9.79 -19.30
N LYS A 122 -6.54 8.94 -18.26
CA LYS A 122 -5.58 7.82 -18.17
C LYS A 122 -5.77 6.81 -19.29
N GLN A 123 -7.02 6.49 -19.67
CA GLN A 123 -7.32 5.51 -20.71
C GLN A 123 -6.95 6.06 -22.10
N GLU A 124 -7.27 7.32 -22.38
CA GLU A 124 -6.93 8.00 -23.63
C GLU A 124 -5.42 8.11 -23.88
N GLY A 125 -4.61 8.15 -22.80
CA GLY A 125 -3.16 8.26 -22.87
C GLY A 125 -2.38 6.94 -22.97
N LYS A 126 -3.03 5.77 -22.97
CA LYS A 126 -2.35 4.48 -23.16
C LYS A 126 -2.13 4.20 -24.64
N SER A 127 -0.89 3.94 -25.06
CA SER A 127 -0.56 3.51 -26.42
C SER A 127 -0.95 2.05 -26.68
N ASP A 128 -1.24 1.69 -27.94
CA ASP A 128 -1.58 0.35 -28.48
C ASP A 128 -0.52 -0.77 -28.23
N THR A 129 0.47 -0.52 -27.38
CA THR A 129 1.56 -1.45 -27.02
C THR A 129 1.34 -2.16 -25.69
N ASP A 130 0.35 -1.74 -24.89
CA ASP A 130 -0.16 -2.56 -23.79
C ASP A 130 -0.99 -3.69 -24.42
N ASP A 131 -0.84 -4.92 -23.95
CA ASP A 131 -1.35 -6.19 -24.51
C ASP A 131 -2.89 -6.33 -24.56
N GLY A 132 -3.64 -5.23 -24.71
CA GLY A 132 -5.09 -5.12 -24.76
C GLY A 132 -5.82 -5.47 -23.45
N SER A 133 -5.16 -6.18 -22.55
CA SER A 133 -5.74 -6.61 -21.28
C SER A 133 -5.70 -5.49 -20.25
N ILE A 134 -6.88 -5.08 -19.78
CA ILE A 134 -7.06 -4.06 -18.73
C ILE A 134 -6.30 -4.43 -17.43
N LEU A 135 -6.06 -5.71 -17.20
CA LEU A 135 -5.39 -6.25 -16.03
C LEU A 135 -3.85 -6.33 -16.18
N SER A 136 -3.29 -6.22 -17.39
CA SER A 136 -1.84 -6.42 -17.65
C SER A 136 -0.95 -5.37 -16.98
N SER A 137 -1.49 -4.20 -16.66
CA SER A 137 -0.77 -3.08 -16.04
C SER A 137 -0.92 -3.02 -14.52
N ILE A 138 -1.36 -4.11 -13.87
CA ILE A 138 -1.35 -4.21 -12.40
C ILE A 138 0.03 -4.72 -11.97
N PRO A 139 0.77 -3.98 -11.13
CA PRO A 139 2.07 -4.43 -10.66
C PRO A 139 1.93 -5.73 -9.87
N SER A 140 2.60 -6.80 -10.32
CA SER A 140 2.57 -8.11 -9.66
C SER A 140 3.25 -8.13 -8.28
N ALA A 141 4.05 -7.10 -7.98
CA ALA A 141 4.73 -6.94 -6.69
C ALA A 141 3.81 -6.36 -5.59
N MET A 142 2.56 -6.02 -5.90
CA MET A 142 1.63 -5.51 -4.90
C MET A 142 1.27 -6.60 -3.87
N PRO A 143 0.97 -6.21 -2.63
CA PRO A 143 0.38 -7.11 -1.65
C PRO A 143 -0.91 -7.75 -2.18
N ALA A 144 -1.17 -8.99 -1.79
CA ALA A 144 -2.23 -9.79 -2.38
C ALA A 144 -3.63 -9.14 -2.26
N LEU A 145 -3.95 -8.50 -1.13
CA LEU A 145 -5.26 -7.86 -0.95
C LEU A 145 -5.39 -6.61 -1.82
N ALA A 146 -4.38 -5.74 -1.83
CA ALA A 146 -4.35 -4.57 -2.70
C ALA A 146 -4.35 -4.94 -4.19
N TYR A 147 -3.64 -6.01 -4.55
CA TYR A 147 -3.62 -6.57 -5.91
C TYR A 147 -5.02 -7.05 -6.32
N GLY A 148 -5.69 -7.84 -5.46
CA GLY A 148 -7.06 -8.31 -5.67
C GLY A 148 -8.06 -7.17 -5.82
N GLN A 149 -7.96 -6.16 -4.95
CA GLN A 149 -8.85 -5.00 -4.97
C GLN A 149 -8.69 -4.21 -6.28
N LEU A 150 -7.45 -3.92 -6.69
CA LEU A 150 -7.18 -3.22 -7.93
C LEU A 150 -7.62 -4.02 -9.17
N MET A 151 -7.52 -5.35 -9.15
CA MET A 151 -8.08 -6.20 -10.21
C MET A 151 -9.60 -6.00 -10.34
N GLN A 152 -10.31 -6.05 -9.21
CA GLN A 152 -11.77 -5.94 -9.19
C GLN A 152 -12.24 -4.52 -9.55
N GLU A 153 -11.56 -3.48 -9.11
CA GLU A 153 -11.84 -2.09 -9.53
C GLU A 153 -11.72 -1.93 -11.04
N ARG A 154 -10.70 -2.54 -11.65
CA ARG A 154 -10.49 -2.48 -13.09
C ARG A 154 -11.52 -3.29 -13.88
N ALA A 155 -11.92 -4.45 -13.37
CA ALA A 155 -13.00 -5.25 -13.95
C ALA A 155 -14.33 -4.50 -13.90
N SER A 156 -14.65 -3.90 -12.74
CA SER A 156 -15.83 -3.07 -12.52
C SER A 156 -15.92 -1.90 -13.50
N ARG A 157 -14.81 -1.21 -13.76
CA ARG A 157 -14.73 -0.10 -14.74
C ARG A 157 -15.14 -0.52 -16.16
N ASN A 158 -15.13 -1.80 -16.50
CA ASN A 158 -15.52 -2.32 -17.81
C ASN A 158 -16.91 -2.98 -17.78
N GLY A 159 -17.70 -2.71 -16.74
CA GLY A 159 -19.05 -3.24 -16.58
C GLY A 159 -19.10 -4.68 -16.07
N PHE A 160 -17.96 -5.24 -15.61
CA PHE A 160 -17.95 -6.50 -14.89
C PHE A 160 -18.04 -6.24 -13.38
N ASP A 161 -19.26 -5.97 -12.92
CA ASP A 161 -19.56 -5.75 -11.51
C ASP A 161 -20.96 -6.27 -11.16
N TRP A 162 -21.26 -6.30 -9.87
CA TRP A 162 -22.57 -6.62 -9.32
C TRP A 162 -23.51 -5.42 -9.40
N ASP A 163 -24.82 -5.67 -9.42
CA ASP A 163 -25.82 -4.59 -9.40
C ASP A 163 -26.01 -4.00 -8.00
N GLU A 164 -25.81 -4.83 -6.96
CA GLU A 164 -25.98 -4.45 -5.56
C GLU A 164 -25.04 -5.23 -4.62
N ILE A 165 -24.76 -4.65 -3.46
CA ILE A 165 -23.86 -5.23 -2.46
C ILE A 165 -24.33 -6.59 -1.93
N ASN A 166 -25.64 -6.86 -1.94
CA ASN A 166 -26.18 -8.14 -1.45
C ASN A 166 -25.62 -9.32 -2.25
N GLY A 167 -25.50 -9.20 -3.58
CA GLY A 167 -24.92 -10.25 -4.42
C GLY A 167 -23.46 -10.54 -4.06
N VAL A 168 -22.71 -9.51 -3.65
CA VAL A 168 -21.32 -9.66 -3.20
C VAL A 168 -21.24 -10.39 -1.86
N LEU A 169 -22.14 -10.08 -0.93
CA LEU A 169 -22.23 -10.75 0.38
C LEU A 169 -22.72 -12.21 0.25
N ASP A 170 -23.65 -12.46 -0.68
CA ASP A 170 -24.12 -13.80 -0.99
C ASP A 170 -22.97 -14.65 -1.55
N LYS A 171 -22.11 -14.08 -2.39
CA LYS A 171 -20.91 -14.78 -2.89
C LYS A 171 -19.96 -15.17 -1.75
N VAL A 172 -19.75 -14.32 -0.75
CA VAL A 172 -18.97 -14.72 0.46
C VAL A 172 -19.59 -15.93 1.16
N SER A 173 -20.92 -16.01 1.22
CA SER A 173 -21.62 -17.15 1.83
C SER A 173 -21.47 -18.44 1.00
N GLU A 174 -21.46 -18.32 -0.32
CA GLU A 174 -21.17 -19.40 -1.27
C GLU A 174 -19.75 -19.95 -1.09
N GLU A 175 -18.74 -19.08 -1.08
CA GLU A 175 -17.33 -19.46 -0.90
C GLU A 175 -17.09 -20.19 0.45
N ILE A 176 -17.78 -19.75 1.52
CA ILE A 176 -17.74 -20.44 2.82
C ILE A 176 -18.30 -21.87 2.70
N GLN A 177 -19.30 -22.07 1.86
CA GLN A 177 -19.87 -23.40 1.62
C GLN A 177 -18.93 -24.26 0.77
N GLU A 178 -18.29 -23.71 -0.26
CA GLU A 178 -17.32 -24.39 -1.11
C GLU A 178 -16.11 -24.88 -0.28
N ILE A 179 -15.57 -24.05 0.63
CA ILE A 179 -14.52 -24.47 1.58
C ILE A 179 -14.94 -25.67 2.44
N LYS A 180 -16.20 -25.72 2.89
CA LYS A 180 -16.71 -26.83 3.72
C LYS A 180 -16.84 -28.13 2.93
N GLU A 181 -17.09 -28.02 1.63
CA GLU A 181 -17.27 -29.16 0.73
C GLU A 181 -15.93 -29.66 0.15
N ALA A 182 -14.89 -28.82 0.15
CA ALA A 182 -13.54 -29.14 -0.30
C ALA A 182 -12.96 -30.37 0.42
N LYS A 183 -12.53 -31.36 -0.37
CA LYS A 183 -12.09 -32.67 0.14
C LYS A 183 -10.58 -32.82 0.10
N SER A 184 -9.95 -32.27 -0.94
CA SER A 184 -8.50 -32.26 -1.11
C SER A 184 -7.86 -31.02 -0.50
N GLU A 185 -6.55 -31.09 -0.27
CA GLU A 185 -5.76 -29.93 0.18
C GLU A 185 -5.71 -28.85 -0.92
N GLN A 186 -5.63 -29.24 -2.19
CA GLN A 186 -5.62 -28.33 -3.31
C GLN A 186 -6.93 -27.55 -3.43
N GLU A 187 -8.08 -28.23 -3.31
CA GLU A 187 -9.39 -27.56 -3.27
C GLU A 187 -9.45 -26.57 -2.10
N LYS A 188 -9.07 -26.99 -0.88
CA LYS A 188 -9.08 -26.09 0.29
C LYS A 188 -8.25 -24.82 0.09
N ILE A 189 -7.10 -24.93 -0.56
CA ILE A 189 -6.24 -23.77 -0.86
C ILE A 189 -6.92 -22.85 -1.87
N ALA A 190 -7.52 -23.41 -2.92
CA ALA A 190 -8.24 -22.65 -3.95
C ALA A 190 -9.45 -21.91 -3.36
N GLU A 191 -10.37 -22.64 -2.72
CA GLU A 191 -11.59 -22.06 -2.15
C GLU A 191 -11.29 -21.03 -1.05
N PHE A 192 -10.21 -21.21 -0.28
CA PHE A 192 -9.78 -20.19 0.69
C PHE A 192 -9.28 -18.92 0.01
N GLY A 193 -8.59 -19.06 -1.14
CA GLY A 193 -8.21 -17.93 -1.98
C GLY A 193 -9.42 -17.17 -2.53
N ASP A 194 -10.43 -17.90 -3.00
CA ASP A 194 -11.65 -17.32 -3.57
C ASP A 194 -12.53 -16.65 -2.50
N LEU A 195 -12.57 -17.21 -1.28
CA LEU A 195 -13.15 -16.52 -0.11
C LEU A 195 -12.42 -15.19 0.19
N LEU A 196 -11.08 -15.18 0.21
CA LEU A 196 -10.32 -13.95 0.42
C LEU A 196 -10.60 -12.93 -0.69
N PHE A 197 -10.65 -13.38 -1.94
CA PHE A 197 -10.97 -12.53 -3.09
C PHE A 197 -12.38 -11.94 -2.98
N SER A 198 -13.36 -12.73 -2.55
CA SER A 198 -14.74 -12.27 -2.30
C SER A 198 -14.82 -11.26 -1.15
N LEU A 199 -14.08 -11.45 -0.07
CA LEU A 199 -13.98 -10.48 1.03
C LEU A 199 -13.35 -9.15 0.59
N VAL A 200 -12.35 -9.19 -0.30
CA VAL A 200 -11.78 -8.00 -0.93
C VAL A 200 -12.82 -7.28 -1.79
N ASN A 201 -13.71 -8.02 -2.46
CA ASN A 201 -14.79 -7.40 -3.23
C ASN A 201 -15.82 -6.71 -2.33
N VAL A 202 -16.12 -7.31 -1.17
CA VAL A 202 -16.96 -6.66 -0.15
C VAL A 202 -16.32 -5.34 0.31
N SER A 203 -15.01 -5.34 0.63
CA SER A 203 -14.36 -4.11 1.10
C SER A 203 -14.38 -3.02 0.02
N ARG A 204 -14.14 -3.37 -1.25
CA ARG A 204 -14.27 -2.45 -2.38
C ARG A 204 -15.66 -1.81 -2.45
N TRP A 205 -16.72 -2.61 -2.35
CA TRP A 205 -18.11 -2.10 -2.35
C TRP A 205 -18.43 -1.21 -1.14
N MET A 206 -17.75 -1.43 -0.02
CA MET A 206 -17.88 -0.60 1.18
C MET A 206 -16.98 0.65 1.16
N GLY A 207 -16.15 0.83 0.13
CA GLY A 207 -15.15 1.91 0.08
C GLY A 207 -14.04 1.75 1.12
N ILE A 208 -13.70 0.51 1.46
CA ILE A 208 -12.68 0.15 2.44
C ILE A 208 -11.46 -0.43 1.72
N GLU A 209 -10.28 0.12 1.99
CA GLU A 209 -9.01 -0.43 1.55
C GLU A 209 -8.70 -1.75 2.28
N ALA A 210 -8.71 -2.86 1.53
CA ALA A 210 -8.63 -4.22 2.09
C ALA A 210 -7.30 -4.46 2.83
N GLU A 211 -6.19 -4.06 2.20
CA GLU A 211 -4.84 -4.23 2.74
C GLU A 211 -4.66 -3.44 4.05
N ASP A 212 -5.16 -2.20 4.07
CA ASP A 212 -5.10 -1.34 5.25
C ASP A 212 -5.97 -1.86 6.40
N SER A 213 -7.22 -2.24 6.09
CA SER A 213 -8.14 -2.85 7.05
C SER A 213 -7.54 -4.09 7.73
N MET A 214 -6.87 -4.95 6.96
CA MET A 214 -6.17 -6.12 7.49
C MET A 214 -5.00 -5.72 8.39
N ARG A 215 -4.18 -4.73 8.00
CA ARG A 215 -3.07 -4.22 8.82
C ARG A 215 -3.54 -3.66 10.14
N GLN A 216 -4.60 -2.85 10.13
CA GLN A 216 -5.19 -2.32 11.35
C GLN A 216 -5.70 -3.46 12.26
N ALA A 217 -6.33 -4.49 11.69
CA ALA A 217 -6.77 -5.66 12.45
C ALA A 217 -5.60 -6.42 13.09
N SER A 218 -4.52 -6.67 12.34
CA SER A 218 -3.29 -7.28 12.86
C SER A 218 -2.62 -6.43 13.94
N SER A 219 -2.60 -5.10 13.79
CA SER A 219 -2.07 -4.16 14.77
C SER A 219 -2.86 -4.22 16.09
N ARG A 220 -4.20 -4.22 16.03
CA ARG A 220 -5.07 -4.41 17.22
C ARG A 220 -4.80 -5.75 17.89
N PHE A 221 -4.67 -6.83 17.12
CA PHE A 221 -4.33 -8.15 17.66
C PHE A 221 -2.99 -8.13 18.41
N LYS A 222 -1.94 -7.57 17.79
CA LYS A 222 -0.61 -7.44 18.39
C LYS A 222 -0.66 -6.66 19.71
N LYS A 223 -1.32 -5.49 19.72
CA LYS A 223 -1.46 -4.65 20.93
C LYS A 223 -2.16 -5.40 22.05
N ARG A 224 -3.29 -6.06 21.75
CA ARG A 224 -4.05 -6.85 22.73
C ARG A 224 -3.23 -8.01 23.28
N PHE A 225 -2.55 -8.75 22.40
CA PHE A 225 -1.71 -9.87 22.81
C PHE A 225 -0.57 -9.43 23.73
N SER A 226 0.18 -8.38 23.37
CA SER A 226 1.24 -7.83 24.22
C SER A 226 0.70 -7.36 25.58
N ARG A 227 -0.51 -6.78 25.61
CA ARG A 227 -1.15 -6.39 26.88
C ARG A 227 -1.52 -7.60 27.73
N MET A 228 -1.97 -8.69 27.12
CA MET A 228 -2.25 -9.94 27.84
C MET A 228 -0.97 -10.53 28.45
N GLU A 229 0.15 -10.49 27.73
CA GLU A 229 1.44 -10.92 28.27
C GLU A 229 1.87 -10.08 29.48
N GLU A 230 1.69 -8.76 29.41
CA GLU A 230 1.98 -7.86 30.53
C GLU A 230 1.07 -8.14 31.74
N LEU A 231 -0.23 -8.33 31.51
CA LEU A 231 -1.19 -8.65 32.56
C LEU A 231 -0.89 -10.00 33.22
N ALA A 232 -0.47 -11.00 32.45
CA ALA A 232 -0.04 -12.30 32.96
C ALA A 232 1.21 -12.14 33.84
N LYS A 233 2.21 -11.41 33.34
CA LYS A 233 3.46 -11.12 34.06
C LYS A 233 3.21 -10.39 35.38
N ASN A 234 2.31 -9.40 35.38
CA ASN A 234 1.93 -8.65 36.58
C ASN A 234 1.24 -9.52 37.65
N LYS A 235 0.61 -10.64 37.24
CA LYS A 235 0.08 -11.66 38.15
C LYS A 235 1.12 -12.71 38.58
N GLY A 236 2.38 -12.55 38.19
CA GLY A 236 3.46 -13.47 38.53
C GLY A 236 3.41 -14.80 37.77
N THR A 237 2.74 -14.85 36.62
CA THR A 237 2.64 -16.07 35.79
C THR A 237 3.08 -15.79 34.34
N SER A 238 3.44 -16.85 33.61
CA SER A 238 3.72 -16.76 32.17
C SER A 238 2.43 -16.93 31.37
N PHE A 239 2.27 -16.16 30.30
CA PHE A 239 1.13 -16.30 29.38
C PHE A 239 0.99 -17.73 28.82
N SER A 240 2.12 -18.40 28.55
CA SER A 240 2.15 -19.77 28.05
C SER A 240 1.59 -20.81 29.02
N GLN A 241 1.62 -20.52 30.32
CA GLN A 241 1.18 -21.42 31.38
C GLN A 241 -0.31 -21.26 31.72
N LEU A 242 -0.95 -20.21 31.19
CA LEU A 242 -2.37 -19.95 31.42
C LEU A 242 -3.27 -20.95 30.68
N GLN A 243 -4.36 -21.33 31.33
CA GLN A 243 -5.43 -22.08 30.68
C GLN A 243 -6.18 -21.18 29.68
N GLN A 244 -6.88 -21.80 28.72
CA GLN A 244 -7.61 -21.06 27.68
C GLN A 244 -8.61 -20.07 28.30
N VAL A 245 -9.36 -20.50 29.31
CA VAL A 245 -10.34 -19.64 30.03
C VAL A 245 -9.66 -18.40 30.63
N GLU A 246 -8.45 -18.54 31.17
CA GLU A 246 -7.71 -17.41 31.73
C GLU A 246 -7.20 -16.48 30.62
N LYS A 247 -6.77 -17.03 29.48
CA LYS A 247 -6.38 -16.26 28.30
C LYS A 247 -7.55 -15.45 27.74
N ASP A 248 -8.74 -16.05 27.67
CA ASP A 248 -9.96 -15.37 27.20
C ASP A 248 -10.33 -14.20 28.13
N ILE A 249 -10.22 -14.39 29.45
CA ILE A 249 -10.43 -13.30 30.43
C ILE A 249 -9.40 -12.17 30.23
N LEU A 250 -8.13 -12.50 29.98
CA LEU A 250 -7.11 -11.49 29.69
C LEU A 250 -7.36 -10.77 28.37
N TRP A 251 -7.87 -11.46 27.35
CA TRP A 251 -8.22 -10.86 26.05
C TRP A 251 -9.33 -9.83 26.18
N GLU A 252 -10.42 -10.16 26.87
CA GLU A 252 -11.50 -9.21 27.11
C GLU A 252 -11.05 -8.00 27.96
N ARG A 253 -10.16 -8.22 28.95
CA ARG A 253 -9.53 -7.11 29.68
C ARG A 253 -8.66 -6.24 28.78
N ALA A 254 -7.88 -6.84 27.88
CA ALA A 254 -7.02 -6.09 26.96
C ALA A 254 -7.84 -5.23 25.98
N LYS A 255 -8.98 -5.74 25.49
CA LYS A 255 -9.94 -4.96 24.68
C LYS A 255 -10.46 -3.71 25.41
N ILE A 256 -10.88 -3.86 26.66
CA ILE A 256 -11.42 -2.74 27.44
C ILE A 256 -10.37 -1.65 27.62
N LEU A 257 -9.12 -2.03 27.93
CA LEU A 257 -8.02 -1.09 28.15
C LEU A 257 -7.53 -0.39 26.88
N GLU A 258 -7.83 -0.93 25.69
CA GLU A 258 -7.52 -0.29 24.40
C GLU A 258 -8.55 0.81 24.03
N CYS A 259 -9.79 0.69 24.52
CA CYS A 259 -10.87 1.63 24.23
C CYS A 259 -10.90 2.86 25.17
N SER A 260 -10.06 2.87 26.19
CA SER A 260 -9.95 3.90 27.25
C SER A 260 -8.66 4.69 27.11
#